data_AF-A0AAN8J1L4-F1
#
_entry.id   AF-A0AAN8J1L4-F1
#
_cell.length_a   1.000
_cell.length_b   1.000
_cell.length_c   1.000
_cell.angle_alpha   90.00
_cell.angle_beta   90.00
_cell.angle_gamma   90.00
#
_symmetry.space_group_name_H-M   'P 1'
#
loop_
_entity.id
_entity.type
_entity.pdbx_description
1 polymer ?
#
loop_
_entity_poly.entity_id
_entity_poly.type
_entity_poly.pdbx_seq_one_letter_code
_entity_poly.pdbx_strand_id
1 'polypeptide(L)'
;MTSKLLLRDVLSVIKHYAFMTSVYPVILSIEDNCSVPAQRLLAQEVKEILGDDLLVQPINASETQLPSPAALKKKIILKHKKLPIENEDLATFVTSTDEFQDTDILSRECIKKGVLSLKDGVRHEWSSHVFVLFPDRICYLLESCDESSLKDDKEDTMSIMGDDEK
;
A
#
# COMPACT_ATOMS: atom_id res chain seq x y z
N MET A 1 -6.36 -9.85 23.41
CA MET A 1 -6.84 -10.96 22.56
C MET A 1 -8.30 -10.70 22.24
N THR A 2 -8.65 -10.63 20.97
CA THR A 2 -10.04 -10.54 20.51
C THR A 2 -10.51 -11.93 20.05
N SER A 3 -11.83 -12.16 20.06
CA SER A 3 -12.40 -13.37 19.47
C SER A 3 -12.29 -13.34 17.94
N LYS A 4 -12.28 -14.52 17.32
CA LYS A 4 -12.22 -14.66 15.86
C LYS A 4 -13.65 -14.79 15.31
N LEU A 5 -13.89 -14.14 14.18
CA LEU A 5 -15.11 -14.28 13.39
C LEU A 5 -14.78 -14.89 12.04
N LEU A 6 -15.71 -15.66 11.48
CA LEU A 6 -15.56 -16.21 10.13
C LEU A 6 -15.87 -15.11 9.10
N LEU A 7 -15.01 -14.99 8.10
CA LEU A 7 -15.18 -14.03 7.00
C LEU A 7 -16.57 -14.15 6.34
N ARG A 8 -17.01 -15.39 6.08
CA ARG A 8 -18.30 -15.69 5.45
C ARG A 8 -19.50 -15.14 6.22
N ASP A 9 -19.47 -15.25 7.55
CA ASP A 9 -20.52 -14.73 8.42
C ASP A 9 -20.54 -13.19 8.37
N VAL A 10 -19.36 -12.58 8.45
CA VAL A 10 -19.21 -11.12 8.37
C VAL A 10 -19.73 -10.58 7.03
N LEU A 11 -19.36 -11.21 5.91
CA LEU A 11 -19.81 -10.80 4.57
C LEU A 11 -21.32 -10.99 4.39
N SER A 12 -21.90 -12.05 4.95
CA SER A 12 -23.34 -12.31 4.88
C SER A 12 -24.14 -11.24 5.65
N VAL A 13 -23.65 -10.86 6.83
CA VAL A 13 -24.24 -9.76 7.62
C VAL A 13 -24.11 -8.44 6.87
N ILE A 14 -22.94 -8.13 6.32
CA ILE A 14 -22.76 -6.90 5.52
C ILE A 14 -23.76 -6.87 4.37
N LYS A 15 -23.88 -7.94 3.59
CA LYS A 15 -24.84 -8.00 2.47
C LYS A 15 -26.27 -7.73 2.90
N HIS A 16 -26.68 -8.29 4.04
CA HIS A 16 -28.05 -8.12 4.53
C HIS A 16 -28.35 -6.68 4.95
N TYR A 17 -27.38 -5.99 5.57
CA TYR A 17 -27.61 -4.68 6.17
C TYR A 17 -27.06 -3.49 5.36
N ALA A 18 -26.20 -3.72 4.37
CA ALA A 18 -25.45 -2.67 3.64
C ALA A 18 -26.34 -1.51 3.15
N PHE A 19 -27.56 -1.82 2.71
CA PHE A 19 -28.45 -0.83 2.09
C PHE A 19 -29.78 -0.61 2.81
N MET A 20 -29.90 -1.08 4.06
CA MET A 20 -31.14 -0.95 4.85
C MET A 20 -31.42 0.49 5.28
N THR A 21 -30.37 1.22 5.68
CA THR A 21 -30.48 2.60 6.17
C THR A 21 -30.20 3.65 5.09
N SER A 22 -29.38 3.30 4.10
CA SER A 22 -28.95 4.19 3.03
C SER A 22 -28.72 3.42 1.75
N VAL A 23 -29.17 3.95 0.61
CA VAL A 23 -28.97 3.32 -0.72
C VAL A 23 -27.61 3.65 -1.34
N TYR A 24 -26.81 4.48 -0.68
CA TYR A 24 -25.50 4.93 -1.16
C TYR A 24 -24.42 3.85 -0.96
N PRO A 25 -23.27 3.93 -1.66
CA PRO A 25 -22.28 2.87 -1.65
C PRO A 25 -21.67 2.61 -0.27
N VAL A 26 -21.30 1.35 -0.04
CA VAL A 26 -20.53 0.92 1.14
C VAL A 26 -19.10 0.62 0.72
N ILE A 27 -18.12 1.14 1.45
CA ILE A 27 -16.70 0.87 1.21
C ILE A 27 -16.18 -0.08 2.28
N LEU A 28 -15.78 -1.28 1.88
CA LEU A 28 -15.12 -2.26 2.75
C LEU A 28 -13.61 -2.07 2.65
N SER A 29 -13.01 -1.57 3.75
CA SER A 29 -11.56 -1.50 3.88
C SER A 29 -11.03 -2.82 4.41
N ILE A 30 -10.32 -3.57 3.57
CA ILE A 30 -9.75 -4.88 3.94
C ILE A 30 -8.28 -4.70 4.27
N GLU A 31 -7.94 -4.94 5.53
CA GLU A 31 -6.57 -5.13 5.97
C GLU A 31 -6.21 -6.61 5.86
N ASP A 32 -5.33 -6.93 4.90
CA ASP A 32 -4.97 -8.30 4.59
C ASP A 32 -3.59 -8.64 5.14
N ASN A 33 -3.55 -9.65 5.99
CA ASN A 33 -2.33 -10.25 6.54
C ASN A 33 -2.22 -11.73 6.13
N CYS A 34 -2.96 -12.15 5.11
CA CYS A 34 -3.06 -13.54 4.66
C CYS A 34 -2.02 -13.89 3.59
N SER A 35 -1.70 -15.18 3.48
CA SER A 35 -0.89 -15.72 2.38
C SER A 35 -1.66 -15.71 1.06
N VAL A 36 -0.96 -15.66 -0.08
CA VAL A 36 -1.58 -15.60 -1.43
C VAL A 36 -2.67 -16.67 -1.67
N PRO A 37 -2.51 -17.94 -1.29
CA PRO A 37 -3.59 -18.93 -1.42
C PRO A 37 -4.85 -18.56 -0.61
N ALA A 38 -4.68 -18.02 0.60
CA ALA A 38 -5.79 -17.56 1.42
C ALA A 38 -6.43 -16.29 0.85
N GLN A 39 -5.66 -15.39 0.23
CA GLN A 39 -6.20 -14.22 -0.48
C GLN A 39 -7.09 -14.65 -1.65
N ARG A 40 -6.74 -15.72 -2.37
CA ARG A 40 -7.59 -16.27 -3.45
C ARG A 40 -8.92 -16.79 -2.91
N LEU A 41 -8.89 -17.49 -1.78
CA LEU A 41 -10.11 -17.95 -1.11
C LEU A 41 -10.96 -16.77 -0.61
N LEU A 42 -10.33 -15.75 -0.03
CA LEU A 42 -11.00 -14.52 0.36
C LEU A 42 -11.69 -13.85 -0.83
N ALA A 43 -10.97 -13.70 -1.96
CA ALA A 43 -11.53 -13.11 -3.17
C ALA A 43 -12.70 -13.92 -3.74
N GLN A 44 -12.64 -15.25 -3.66
CA GLN A 44 -13.72 -16.13 -4.07
C GLN A 44 -14.97 -15.93 -3.19
N GLU A 45 -14.82 -15.99 -1.87
CA GLU A 45 -15.93 -15.80 -0.92
C GLU A 45 -16.55 -14.39 -1.05
N VAL A 46 -15.73 -13.36 -1.20
CA VAL A 46 -16.21 -11.98 -1.41
C VAL A 46 -17.06 -11.88 -2.67
N LYS A 47 -16.61 -12.47 -3.80
CA LYS A 47 -17.38 -12.49 -5.04
C LYS A 47 -18.66 -13.31 -4.93
N GLU A 48 -18.59 -14.50 -4.33
CA GLU A 48 -19.73 -15.42 -4.19
C GLU A 48 -20.82 -14.81 -3.29
N ILE A 49 -20.43 -14.27 -2.14
CA ILE A 49 -21.39 -13.77 -1.16
C ILE A 49 -21.96 -12.43 -1.60
N LEU A 50 -21.11 -11.44 -1.92
CA LEU A 50 -21.60 -10.10 -2.25
C LEU A 50 -22.25 -10.04 -3.64
N GLY A 51 -21.84 -10.89 -4.58
CA GLY A 51 -22.46 -11.02 -5.89
C GLY A 51 -22.59 -9.70 -6.65
N ASP A 52 -23.79 -9.41 -7.15
CA ASP A 52 -24.08 -8.22 -7.98
C ASP A 52 -23.93 -6.88 -7.25
N ASP A 53 -23.97 -6.90 -5.91
CA ASP A 53 -23.74 -5.70 -5.10
C ASP A 53 -22.26 -5.31 -5.13
N LEU A 54 -21.33 -6.24 -5.40
CA LEU A 54 -19.91 -5.96 -5.49
C LEU A 54 -19.57 -5.22 -6.78
N LEU A 55 -18.84 -4.10 -6.66
CA LEU A 55 -18.27 -3.41 -7.81
C LEU A 55 -17.01 -4.14 -8.29
N VAL A 56 -17.13 -4.85 -9.42
CA VAL A 56 -16.01 -5.61 -10.04
C VAL A 56 -15.44 -4.95 -11.30
N GLN A 57 -16.17 -4.00 -11.89
CA GLN A 57 -15.77 -3.27 -13.09
C GLN A 57 -16.02 -1.76 -12.88
N PRO A 58 -15.27 -0.88 -13.57
CA PRO A 58 -15.58 0.55 -13.62
C PRO A 58 -17.01 0.78 -14.09
N ILE A 59 -17.66 1.86 -13.61
CA ILE A 59 -19.03 2.21 -14.03
C ILE A 59 -19.01 2.67 -15.50
N ASN A 60 -18.00 3.43 -15.88
CA ASN A 60 -17.81 3.85 -17.26
C ASN A 60 -16.30 3.81 -17.60
N ALA A 61 -15.99 3.24 -18.76
CA ALA A 61 -14.63 3.08 -19.26
C ALA A 61 -13.91 4.40 -19.54
N SER A 62 -14.66 5.50 -19.72
CA SER A 62 -14.11 6.84 -19.99
C SER A 62 -14.12 7.77 -18.77
N GLU A 63 -14.17 7.24 -17.55
CA GLU A 63 -14.15 8.05 -16.33
C GLU A 63 -12.76 8.62 -16.04
N THR A 64 -12.64 9.95 -16.03
CA THR A 64 -11.42 10.68 -15.65
C THR A 64 -11.41 11.09 -14.18
N GLN A 65 -12.52 10.89 -13.47
CA GLN A 65 -12.72 11.24 -12.07
C GLN A 65 -13.56 10.18 -11.36
N LEU A 66 -13.55 10.19 -10.02
CA LEU A 66 -14.36 9.28 -9.23
C LEU A 66 -15.87 9.50 -9.48
N PRO A 67 -16.67 8.42 -9.57
CA PRO A 67 -18.11 8.54 -9.74
C PRO A 67 -18.78 9.23 -8.55
N SER A 68 -19.90 9.90 -8.82
CA SER A 68 -20.74 10.42 -7.74
C SER A 68 -21.31 9.28 -6.87
N PRO A 69 -21.62 9.53 -5.58
CA PRO A 69 -22.30 8.54 -4.74
C PRO A 69 -23.62 8.03 -5.33
N ALA A 70 -24.30 8.87 -6.12
CA ALA A 70 -25.54 8.50 -6.80
C ALA A 70 -25.33 7.47 -7.92
N ALA A 71 -24.19 7.52 -8.63
CA ALA A 71 -23.83 6.55 -9.66
C ALA A 71 -23.48 5.18 -9.06
N LEU A 72 -22.98 5.16 -7.82
CA LEU A 72 -22.56 3.96 -7.08
C LEU A 72 -23.64 3.41 -6.13
N LYS A 73 -24.92 3.76 -6.35
CA LYS A 73 -26.01 3.27 -5.49
C LYS A 73 -26.06 1.75 -5.46
N LYS A 74 -26.29 1.21 -4.27
CA LYS A 74 -26.34 -0.24 -4.00
C LYS A 74 -25.07 -0.98 -4.43
N LYS A 75 -23.91 -0.31 -4.42
CA LYS A 75 -22.62 -0.95 -4.68
C LYS A 75 -21.76 -1.03 -3.43
N ILE A 76 -21.09 -2.16 -3.28
CA ILE A 76 -20.07 -2.42 -2.29
C ILE A 76 -18.72 -2.36 -2.99
N ILE A 77 -17.84 -1.49 -2.49
CA ILE A 77 -16.53 -1.19 -3.06
C ILE A 77 -15.47 -1.73 -2.13
N LEU A 78 -14.48 -2.43 -2.68
CA LEU A 78 -13.33 -2.91 -1.91
C LEU A 78 -12.21 -1.88 -1.95
N LYS A 79 -11.81 -1.38 -0.78
CA LYS A 79 -10.55 -0.66 -0.61
C LYS A 79 -9.50 -1.67 -0.17
N HIS A 80 -8.61 -2.02 -1.08
CA HIS A 80 -7.51 -2.94 -0.82
C HIS A 80 -6.24 -2.56 -1.61
N LYS A 81 -5.09 -3.13 -1.28
CA LYS A 81 -3.84 -2.91 -2.02
C LYS A 81 -3.98 -3.52 -3.41
N LYS A 82 -3.81 -2.72 -4.46
CA LYS A 82 -3.85 -3.16 -5.86
C LYS A 82 -2.43 -3.44 -6.34
N LEU A 83 -2.24 -4.55 -7.03
CA LEU A 83 -0.97 -4.84 -7.72
C LEU A 83 -0.85 -3.97 -8.98
N PRO A 84 0.37 -3.51 -9.33
CA PRO A 84 0.59 -2.82 -10.60
C PRO A 84 0.16 -3.73 -11.77
N ILE A 85 -0.60 -3.17 -12.72
CA ILE A 85 -0.95 -3.87 -13.96
C ILE A 85 0.09 -3.47 -15.00
N GLU A 86 0.69 -4.43 -15.69
CA GLU A 86 1.81 -4.23 -16.62
C GLU A 86 1.46 -3.36 -17.86
N ASN A 87 0.21 -2.94 -18.07
CA ASN A 87 -0.24 -2.26 -19.30
C ASN A 87 -1.39 -1.22 -19.13
N GLU A 88 -1.65 -0.68 -17.95
CA GLU A 88 -2.58 0.47 -17.81
C GLU A 88 -1.92 1.60 -17.02
N ASP A 89 -1.42 2.56 -17.81
CA ASP A 89 -0.51 3.66 -17.51
C ASP A 89 -0.79 4.50 -16.25
N LEU A 90 0.29 4.74 -15.49
CA LEU A 90 0.98 6.04 -15.36
C LEU A 90 0.20 7.31 -14.94
N ALA A 91 -1.12 7.27 -14.75
CA ALA A 91 -1.94 8.47 -14.66
C ALA A 91 -2.22 8.99 -13.25
N THR A 92 -1.87 8.29 -12.17
CA THR A 92 -2.29 8.75 -10.83
C THR A 92 -1.18 9.22 -9.90
N PHE A 93 0.08 8.81 -10.03
CA PHE A 93 1.12 9.33 -9.12
C PHE A 93 2.50 9.40 -9.77
N VAL A 94 2.62 10.20 -10.83
CA VAL A 94 3.85 10.98 -11.05
C VAL A 94 3.77 12.18 -10.12
N THR A 95 4.25 12.00 -8.89
CA THR A 95 4.96 13.06 -8.18
C THR A 95 6.35 12.51 -7.90
N SER A 96 7.23 12.76 -8.88
CA SER A 96 8.68 12.97 -8.76
C SER A 96 9.52 11.89 -8.06
N THR A 97 10.11 11.01 -8.88
CA THR A 97 11.58 10.90 -9.14
C THR A 97 12.02 9.42 -9.28
N ASP A 98 12.46 9.10 -10.50
CA ASP A 98 13.36 8.04 -11.00
C ASP A 98 13.47 6.62 -10.39
N GLU A 99 13.30 5.66 -11.31
CA GLU A 99 14.17 4.49 -11.58
C GLU A 99 14.12 3.22 -10.68
N PHE A 100 13.71 2.11 -11.34
CA PHE A 100 13.89 0.66 -11.05
C PHE A 100 12.85 -0.12 -10.19
N GLN A 101 12.04 -0.94 -10.90
CA GLN A 101 11.57 -2.32 -10.64
C GLN A 101 11.41 -2.94 -9.22
N ASP A 102 11.19 -2.17 -8.16
CA ASP A 102 11.13 -2.71 -6.79
C ASP A 102 9.80 -3.37 -6.38
N THR A 103 8.76 -3.31 -7.21
CA THR A 103 7.39 -3.68 -6.79
C THR A 103 7.04 -5.16 -6.94
N ASP A 104 7.79 -5.95 -7.74
CA ASP A 104 7.45 -7.35 -8.07
C ASP A 104 8.13 -8.40 -7.15
N ILE A 105 9.19 -8.01 -6.43
CA ILE A 105 9.99 -8.93 -5.60
C ILE A 105 9.25 -9.36 -4.32
N LEU A 106 8.40 -8.49 -3.76
CA LEU A 106 7.74 -8.72 -2.47
C LEU A 106 6.54 -9.69 -2.54
N SER A 107 6.08 -10.01 -3.74
CA SER A 107 4.87 -10.81 -3.98
C SER A 107 5.14 -12.30 -4.24
N ARG A 108 6.41 -12.68 -4.42
CA ARG A 108 6.84 -14.05 -4.74
C ARG A 108 7.20 -14.82 -3.48
N GLU A 109 6.91 -16.12 -3.45
CA GLU A 109 7.39 -17.01 -2.37
C GLU A 109 8.92 -17.00 -2.35
N CYS A 110 9.50 -16.34 -1.34
CA CYS A 110 10.93 -16.28 -1.11
C CYS A 110 11.34 -17.29 -0.02
N ILE A 111 12.51 -17.87 -0.16
CA ILE A 111 13.09 -18.81 0.82
C ILE A 111 13.47 -18.05 2.09
N LYS A 112 14.03 -16.84 1.93
CA LYS A 112 14.48 -16.00 3.05
C LYS A 112 14.56 -14.54 2.65
N LYS A 113 14.18 -13.67 3.59
CA LYS A 113 14.40 -12.22 3.51
C LYS A 113 15.23 -11.77 4.71
N GLY A 114 16.18 -10.86 4.50
CA GLY A 114 17.02 -10.33 5.57
C GLY A 114 17.83 -9.11 5.14
N VAL A 115 18.38 -8.39 6.11
CA VAL A 115 19.29 -7.27 5.86
C VAL A 115 20.72 -7.80 5.85
N LEU A 116 21.47 -7.51 4.79
CA LEU A 116 22.90 -7.81 4.70
C LEU A 116 23.62 -6.56 4.17
N SER A 117 24.93 -6.48 4.40
CA SER A 117 25.75 -5.37 3.90
C SER A 117 26.55 -5.78 2.66
N LEU A 118 26.55 -4.93 1.64
CA LEU A 118 27.41 -5.04 0.46
C LEU A 118 28.53 -4.01 0.56
N LYS A 119 29.73 -4.39 0.12
CA LYS A 119 30.87 -3.47 0.07
C LYS A 119 31.02 -2.90 -1.34
N ASP A 120 30.98 -1.58 -1.47
CA ASP A 120 31.30 -0.88 -2.71
C ASP A 120 32.77 -1.17 -3.11
N GLY A 121 32.96 -1.67 -4.33
CA GLY A 121 34.27 -2.04 -4.87
C GLY A 121 35.16 -0.83 -5.21
N VAL A 122 34.57 0.35 -5.38
CA VAL A 122 35.26 1.60 -5.71
C VAL A 122 35.53 2.42 -4.45
N ARG A 123 34.53 2.58 -3.59
CA ARG A 123 34.62 3.45 -2.40
C ARG A 123 35.04 2.70 -1.13
N HIS A 124 35.08 1.36 -1.17
CA HIS A 124 35.34 0.49 -0.03
C HIS A 124 34.40 0.69 1.17
N GLU A 125 33.22 1.24 0.92
CA GLU A 125 32.19 1.54 1.92
C GLU A 125 31.16 0.40 2.00
N TRP A 126 30.61 0.14 3.19
CA TRP A 126 29.57 -0.87 3.38
C TRP A 126 28.18 -0.22 3.37
N SER A 127 27.30 -0.68 2.49
CA SER A 127 25.90 -0.27 2.42
C SER A 127 24.97 -1.42 2.84
N SER A 128 23.95 -1.12 3.65
CA SER A 128 22.98 -2.11 4.09
C SER A 128 21.85 -2.22 3.08
N HIS A 129 21.56 -3.44 2.64
CA HIS A 129 20.50 -3.72 1.67
C HIS A 129 19.57 -4.82 2.18
N VAL A 130 18.33 -4.76 1.72
CA VAL A 130 17.37 -5.85 1.93
C VAL A 130 17.58 -6.89 0.84
N PHE A 131 17.94 -8.10 1.25
CA PHE A 131 18.13 -9.26 0.39
C PHE A 131 16.90 -10.16 0.40
N VAL A 132 16.56 -10.67 -0.77
CA VAL A 132 15.48 -11.63 -0.98
C VAL A 132 16.05 -12.83 -1.74
N LEU A 133 16.03 -14.00 -1.10
CA LEU A 133 16.49 -15.26 -1.66
C LEU A 133 15.31 -16.02 -2.28
N PHE A 134 15.43 -16.33 -3.58
CA PHE A 134 14.55 -17.22 -4.33
C PHE A 134 15.24 -18.57 -4.62
N PRO A 135 14.51 -19.61 -5.05
CA PRO A 135 15.13 -20.90 -5.40
C PRO A 135 16.19 -20.83 -6.51
N ASP A 136 16.07 -19.86 -7.42
CA ASP A 136 16.89 -19.73 -8.63
C ASP A 136 17.78 -18.48 -8.65
N ARG A 137 17.62 -17.56 -7.68
CA ARG A 137 18.38 -16.30 -7.65
C ARG A 137 18.36 -15.62 -6.29
N ILE A 138 19.26 -14.67 -6.10
CA ILE A 138 19.22 -13.71 -5.00
C ILE A 138 19.08 -12.30 -5.57
N CYS A 139 18.17 -11.51 -5.00
CA CYS A 139 17.94 -10.12 -5.37
C CYS A 139 18.23 -9.25 -4.14
N TYR A 140 18.67 -8.01 -4.36
CA TYR A 140 18.79 -7.00 -3.30
C TYR A 140 18.23 -5.68 -3.79
N LEU A 141 17.60 -4.94 -2.89
CA LEU A 141 17.02 -3.62 -3.18
C LEU A 141 18.12 -2.56 -3.06
N LEU A 142 18.31 -1.77 -4.11
CA LEU A 142 19.21 -0.61 -4.10
C LEU A 142 18.44 0.61 -3.61
N GLU A 143 18.36 0.77 -2.30
CA GLU A 143 17.85 2.02 -1.74
C GLU A 143 19.01 3.03 -1.68
N SER A 144 18.90 4.14 -2.40
CA SER A 144 19.70 5.33 -2.12
C SER A 144 19.13 5.99 -0.86
N CYS A 145 19.69 5.65 0.30
CA CYS A 145 19.45 6.42 1.51
C CYS A 145 20.03 7.83 1.32
N ASP A 146 19.22 8.80 0.91
CA ASP A 146 19.52 10.21 1.18
C ASP A 146 19.23 10.49 2.67
N GLU A 147 20.16 10.07 3.53
CA GLU A 147 20.33 10.68 4.86
C GLU A 147 21.02 12.04 4.68
N SER A 148 20.29 13.05 4.18
CA SER A 148 20.77 14.44 4.27
C SER A 148 19.64 15.48 4.28
N SER A 149 18.71 15.38 5.21
CA SER A 149 17.87 16.54 5.62
C SER A 149 17.40 16.44 7.06
N LEU A 150 18.34 16.12 7.97
CA LEU A 150 18.21 16.49 9.39
C LEU A 150 19.49 17.22 9.77
N LYS A 151 19.58 18.50 9.42
CA LYS A 151 20.53 19.40 10.08
C LYS A 151 19.83 20.04 11.25
N ASP A 152 20.21 19.54 12.42
CA ASP A 152 20.38 20.24 13.69
C ASP A 152 20.24 21.77 13.59
N ASP A 153 19.14 22.32 14.13
CA ASP A 153 19.08 23.69 14.62
C ASP A 153 19.12 23.64 16.15
N LYS A 154 20.32 23.49 16.71
CA LYS A 154 20.64 23.88 18.08
C LYS A 154 22.09 24.35 18.18
N GLU A 155 22.29 25.65 17.97
CA GLU A 155 23.42 26.36 18.59
C GLU A 155 22.96 27.76 19.04
N ASP A 156 23.10 27.96 20.36
CA ASP A 156 23.47 29.19 21.06
C ASP A 156 22.60 30.45 20.99
N THR A 157 21.67 30.53 21.94
CA THR A 157 21.17 31.80 22.47
C THR A 157 21.97 32.18 23.72
N MET A 158 23.07 32.93 23.56
CA MET A 158 23.51 33.90 24.57
C MET A 158 24.41 34.98 23.97
N SER A 159 23.82 36.13 23.65
CA SER A 159 24.52 37.42 23.65
C SER A 159 23.61 38.47 24.29
N ILE A 160 23.94 38.75 25.55
CA ILE A 160 23.40 39.83 26.36
C ILE A 160 24.32 41.05 26.18
N MET A 161 23.67 42.22 26.07
CA MET A 161 24.13 43.59 26.35
C MET A 161 24.76 44.47 25.24
N GLY A 162 24.19 45.68 25.18
CA GLY A 162 24.66 46.90 24.53
C GLY A 162 23.51 47.51 23.73
N ASP A 163 22.99 48.70 23.96
CA ASP A 163 23.13 49.77 24.96
C ASP A 163 21.88 50.68 24.74
N ASP A 164 21.44 51.41 25.77
CA ASP A 164 20.82 52.75 25.70
C ASP A 164 19.82 52.97 26.84
N GLU A 165 20.25 53.66 27.90
CA GLU A 165 19.58 54.88 28.37
C GLU A 165 20.45 55.64 29.40
N LYS A 166 20.85 56.85 28.98
CA LYS A 166 21.20 58.06 29.76
C LYS A 166 22.65 58.35 30.16
#